data_AF-A0A925XEU4-F1
#
_entry.id   AF-A0A925XEU4-F1
#
_cell.length_a   1.000
_cell.length_b   1.000
_cell.length_c   1.000
_cell.angle_alpha   90.00
_cell.angle_beta   90.00
_cell.angle_gamma   90.00
#
_symmetry.space_group_name_H-M   'P 1'
#
loop_
_entity.id
_entity.type
_entity.pdbx_description
1 polymer ?
#
loop_
_entity_poly.entity_id
_entity_poly.type
_entity_poly.pdbx_seq_one_letter_code
_entity_poly.pdbx_strand_id
1 'polypeptide(L)'
;PGGKTKTIAIDISDVFAVGSSDHRLRIVTNMEFYWDAAFFTVDEEPVEIRQTELSLVRADLRERGGVSLREWPLAGNGPENFDYSRLIPGSPWPPMAGAFTRLGDVQPLLTDRDDHLVVIGSGDEIQLAFAELSEPLPDGWVRDFVIYNVGWDKDWDLNTVYGETVEPLPFRDMTVYAHRDGQPRPLDGEYLRYLKKYQTRSQSRPPFWSETRRRSAAD
;
A
#
# COMPACT_ATOMS: atom_id res chain seq x y z
N PRO A 1 -0.72 15.21 4.57
CA PRO A 1 -0.25 14.10 3.71
C PRO A 1 0.73 13.20 4.49
N GLY A 2 0.48 11.89 4.58
CA GLY A 2 1.35 10.98 5.33
C GLY A 2 2.77 10.85 4.75
N GLY A 3 3.69 11.74 5.13
CA GLY A 3 5.14 11.60 5.01
C GLY A 3 5.78 11.57 3.62
N LYS A 4 5.02 11.60 2.53
CA LYS A 4 5.53 11.51 1.15
C LYS A 4 5.12 12.70 0.29
N THR A 5 6.04 13.17 -0.56
CA THR A 5 5.74 14.17 -1.60
C THR A 5 4.66 13.63 -2.51
N LYS A 6 3.62 14.44 -2.72
CA LYS A 6 2.50 14.12 -3.59
C LYS A 6 1.89 15.39 -4.14
N THR A 7 1.45 15.32 -5.37
CA THR A 7 0.58 16.33 -5.97
C THR A 7 -0.85 16.06 -5.51
N ILE A 8 -1.52 17.07 -4.96
CA ILE A 8 -2.92 17.00 -4.56
C ILE A 8 -3.70 17.87 -5.54
N ALA A 9 -4.51 17.23 -6.38
CA ALA A 9 -5.43 17.92 -7.28
C ALA A 9 -6.82 17.95 -6.63
N ILE A 10 -7.44 19.14 -6.63
CA ILE A 10 -8.78 19.37 -6.11
C ILE A 10 -9.53 20.14 -7.18
N ASP A 11 -10.67 19.61 -7.61
CA ASP A 11 -11.58 20.36 -8.47
C ASP A 11 -12.24 21.47 -7.65
N ILE A 12 -12.03 22.72 -8.09
CA ILE A 12 -12.56 23.93 -7.45
C ILE A 12 -13.54 24.68 -8.36
N SER A 13 -13.95 24.08 -9.48
CA SER A 13 -14.79 24.73 -10.50
C SER A 13 -16.10 25.27 -9.91
N ASP A 14 -16.68 24.52 -8.97
CA ASP A 14 -17.97 24.85 -8.34
C ASP A 14 -17.83 25.43 -6.92
N VAL A 15 -16.62 25.80 -6.51
CA VAL A 15 -16.37 26.32 -5.14
C VAL A 15 -16.75 27.80 -5.02
N PHE A 16 -16.68 28.56 -6.11
CA PHE A 16 -17.00 30.00 -6.10
C PHE A 16 -18.45 30.24 -6.53
N ALA A 17 -19.17 31.06 -5.77
CA ALA A 17 -20.54 31.44 -6.14
C ALA A 17 -20.56 32.20 -7.47
N VAL A 18 -21.55 31.89 -8.32
CA VAL A 18 -21.74 32.56 -9.61
C VAL A 18 -21.85 34.07 -9.42
N GLY A 19 -21.01 34.83 -10.12
CA GLY A 19 -20.96 36.30 -10.02
C GLY A 19 -20.22 36.84 -8.80
N SER A 20 -19.60 35.99 -7.97
CA SER A 20 -18.70 36.43 -6.91
C SER A 20 -17.45 37.08 -7.49
N SER A 21 -16.98 38.15 -6.86
CA SER A 21 -15.66 38.74 -7.11
C SER A 21 -14.61 38.28 -6.09
N ASP A 22 -14.99 37.48 -5.09
CA ASP A 22 -14.08 36.91 -4.09
C ASP A 22 -13.73 35.47 -4.47
N HIS A 23 -12.45 35.25 -4.80
CA HIS A 23 -11.89 33.96 -5.21
C HIS A 23 -10.78 33.49 -4.27
N ARG A 24 -10.79 33.95 -3.01
CA ARG A 24 -9.79 33.52 -2.02
C ARG A 24 -10.09 32.12 -1.52
N LEU A 25 -9.10 31.25 -1.60
CA LEU A 25 -9.12 29.92 -0.98
C LEU A 25 -8.36 29.95 0.35
N ARG A 26 -8.91 29.25 1.35
CA ARG A 26 -8.22 29.02 2.63
C ARG A 26 -8.03 27.52 2.81
N ILE A 27 -6.77 27.10 2.85
CA ILE A 27 -6.41 25.74 3.23
C ILE A 27 -6.36 25.68 4.76
N VAL A 28 -7.16 24.79 5.36
CA VAL A 28 -7.17 24.54 6.81
C VAL A 28 -6.75 23.09 7.04
N THR A 29 -5.79 22.90 7.93
CA THR A 29 -5.25 21.58 8.27
C THR A 29 -4.95 21.52 9.76
N ASN A 30 -5.09 20.33 10.35
CA ASN A 30 -4.65 20.02 11.72
C ASN A 30 -3.26 19.36 11.76
N MET A 31 -2.58 19.22 10.61
CA MET A 31 -1.22 18.69 10.49
C MET A 31 -0.27 19.76 9.96
N GLU A 32 1.02 19.59 10.23
CA GLU A 32 2.08 20.38 9.61
C GLU A 32 2.27 19.96 8.13
N PHE A 33 2.32 20.95 7.23
CA PHE A 33 2.51 20.73 5.78
C PHE A 33 3.59 21.68 5.28
N TYR A 34 4.49 21.14 4.47
CA TYR A 34 5.44 21.90 3.66
C TYR A 34 4.99 21.82 2.21
N TRP A 35 5.00 22.97 1.53
CA TRP A 35 4.55 23.09 0.14
C TRP A 35 5.71 23.58 -0.70
N ASP A 36 6.00 22.87 -1.79
CA ASP A 36 6.99 23.32 -2.76
C ASP A 36 6.39 24.39 -3.68
N ALA A 37 5.16 24.17 -4.14
CA ALA A 37 4.43 25.10 -4.99
C ALA A 37 2.92 24.86 -4.94
N ALA A 38 2.15 25.86 -5.37
CA ALA A 38 0.71 25.79 -5.59
C ALA A 38 0.39 26.38 -6.96
N PHE A 39 -0.45 25.67 -7.71
CA PHE A 39 -0.87 26.06 -9.06
C PHE A 39 -2.36 25.88 -9.19
N PHE A 40 -2.96 26.59 -10.13
CA PHE A 40 -4.33 26.40 -10.57
C PHE A 40 -4.36 26.48 -12.08
N THR A 41 -5.36 25.84 -12.68
CA THR A 41 -5.62 25.90 -14.10
C THR A 41 -7.05 26.37 -14.32
N VAL A 42 -7.31 27.02 -15.44
CA VAL A 42 -8.64 27.55 -15.80
C VAL A 42 -8.82 27.30 -17.28
N ASP A 43 -9.98 26.77 -17.66
CA ASP A 43 -10.37 26.58 -19.07
C ASP A 43 -9.31 25.85 -19.93
N GLU A 44 -8.57 24.92 -19.34
CA GLU A 44 -7.61 24.11 -20.09
C GLU A 44 -8.34 23.25 -21.11
N GLU A 45 -7.80 23.20 -22.33
CA GLU A 45 -8.33 22.29 -23.34
C GLU A 45 -8.14 20.85 -22.86
N PRO A 46 -9.22 20.03 -22.82
CA PRO A 46 -9.10 18.64 -22.43
C PRO A 46 -8.13 17.90 -23.36
N VAL A 47 -7.06 17.37 -22.78
CA VAL A 47 -6.11 16.51 -23.50
C VAL A 47 -6.74 15.13 -23.65
N GLU A 48 -6.58 14.52 -24.82
CA GLU A 48 -7.04 13.15 -25.03
C GLU A 48 -6.24 12.19 -24.12
N ILE A 49 -6.94 11.41 -23.31
CA ILE A 49 -6.33 10.38 -22.45
C ILE A 49 -6.85 9.02 -22.91
N ARG A 50 -5.91 8.10 -23.16
CA ARG A 50 -6.21 6.68 -23.45
C ARG A 50 -5.77 5.83 -22.29
N GLN A 51 -6.74 5.20 -21.62
CA GLN A 51 -6.49 4.21 -20.60
C GLN A 51 -6.56 2.81 -21.22
N THR A 52 -5.55 2.00 -20.97
CA THR A 52 -5.48 0.62 -21.43
C THR A 52 -5.11 -0.27 -20.25
N GLU A 53 -6.00 -1.17 -19.90
CA GLU A 53 -5.74 -2.15 -18.85
C GLU A 53 -4.78 -3.22 -19.37
N LEU A 54 -3.66 -3.42 -18.66
CA LEU A 54 -2.70 -4.46 -19.01
C LEU A 54 -3.05 -5.76 -18.32
N SER A 55 -3.00 -6.87 -19.06
CA SER A 55 -3.21 -8.20 -18.48
C SER A 55 -2.03 -8.58 -17.57
N LEU A 56 -2.32 -8.88 -16.30
CA LEU A 56 -1.35 -9.48 -15.38
C LEU A 56 -1.06 -10.92 -15.83
N VAL A 57 0.19 -11.19 -16.24
CA VAL A 57 0.60 -12.51 -16.76
C VAL A 57 1.44 -13.32 -15.78
N ARG A 58 1.99 -12.67 -14.75
CA ARG A 58 2.72 -13.34 -13.66
C ARG A 58 2.67 -12.49 -12.40
N ALA A 59 2.46 -13.14 -11.25
CA ALA A 59 2.70 -12.56 -9.95
C ALA A 59 3.38 -13.60 -9.04
N ASP A 60 4.61 -13.32 -8.66
CA ASP A 60 5.44 -14.24 -7.88
C ASP A 60 5.77 -13.63 -6.52
N LEU A 61 5.22 -14.21 -5.46
CA LEU A 61 5.52 -13.83 -4.08
C LEU A 61 6.83 -14.49 -3.65
N ARG A 62 7.82 -13.68 -3.28
CA ARG A 62 9.14 -14.13 -2.86
C ARG A 62 9.57 -13.50 -1.56
N GLU A 63 10.43 -14.21 -0.85
CA GLU A 63 11.20 -13.62 0.23
C GLU A 63 12.32 -12.79 -0.38
N ARG A 64 12.24 -11.47 -0.25
CA ARG A 64 13.25 -10.54 -0.74
C ARG A 64 14.49 -10.52 0.15
N GLY A 65 14.38 -10.98 1.40
CA GLY A 65 15.48 -11.11 2.35
C GLY A 65 15.78 -9.85 3.18
N GLY A 66 14.92 -8.83 3.09
CA GLY A 66 15.08 -7.59 3.85
C GLY A 66 14.20 -6.46 3.35
N VAL A 67 14.35 -5.31 3.99
CA VAL A 67 13.61 -4.09 3.65
C VAL A 67 14.49 -3.14 2.85
N SER A 68 13.89 -2.33 1.99
CA SER A 68 14.66 -1.33 1.22
C SER A 68 15.31 -0.33 2.17
N LEU A 69 16.56 0.04 1.87
CA LEU A 69 17.26 1.07 2.62
C LEU A 69 16.48 2.37 2.55
N ARG A 70 16.15 2.90 3.73
CA ARG A 70 15.53 4.21 3.87
C ARG A 70 16.59 5.30 3.75
N GLU A 71 16.39 6.22 2.82
CA GLU A 71 17.27 7.35 2.56
C GLU A 71 16.54 8.67 2.86
N TRP A 72 17.30 9.63 3.40
CA TRP A 72 16.84 10.99 3.63
C TRP A 72 17.49 11.92 2.60
N PRO A 73 16.77 12.94 2.11
CA PRO A 73 17.39 13.97 1.29
C PRO A 73 18.57 14.59 2.05
N LEU A 74 19.68 14.86 1.37
CA LEU A 74 20.91 15.41 1.97
C LEU A 74 20.68 16.71 2.75
N ALA A 75 19.66 17.49 2.37
CA ALA A 75 19.27 18.73 3.04
C ALA A 75 18.42 18.53 4.30
N GLY A 76 17.99 17.30 4.62
CA GLY A 76 17.22 16.95 5.83
C GLY A 76 15.73 17.33 5.81
N ASN A 77 15.25 18.06 4.80
CA ASN A 77 13.95 18.74 4.84
C ASN A 77 12.92 18.17 3.84
N GLY A 78 13.05 16.92 3.42
CA GLY A 78 12.15 16.32 2.43
C GLY A 78 11.69 14.91 2.81
N PRO A 79 10.77 14.32 2.03
CA PRO A 79 10.19 13.01 2.33
C PRO A 79 11.25 11.92 2.32
N GLU A 80 10.95 10.83 3.03
CA GLU A 80 11.74 9.60 2.98
C GLU A 80 11.72 8.98 1.57
N ASN A 81 12.88 8.51 1.12
CA ASN A 81 13.04 7.69 -0.09
C ASN A 81 13.49 6.28 0.28
N PHE A 82 13.30 5.33 -0.63
CA PHE A 82 13.70 3.94 -0.44
C PHE A 82 14.50 3.44 -1.65
N ASP A 83 15.74 3.00 -1.44
CA ASP A 83 16.55 2.41 -2.50
C ASP A 83 16.18 0.93 -2.67
N TYR A 84 15.52 0.62 -3.79
CA TYR A 84 15.13 -0.74 -4.15
C TYR A 84 16.33 -1.70 -4.34
N SER A 85 17.49 -1.18 -4.74
CA SER A 85 18.67 -2.00 -5.00
C SER A 85 19.44 -2.37 -3.73
N ARG A 86 19.16 -1.70 -2.60
CA ARG A 86 19.88 -1.88 -1.34
C ARG A 86 18.95 -2.42 -0.26
N LEU A 87 19.34 -3.56 0.31
CA LEU A 87 18.61 -4.22 1.38
C LEU A 87 19.25 -3.99 2.74
N ILE A 88 18.41 -3.72 3.73
CA ILE A 88 18.75 -3.90 5.14
C ILE A 88 18.28 -5.31 5.53
N PRO A 89 19.20 -6.22 5.93
CA PRO A 89 18.82 -7.57 6.35
C PRO A 89 17.91 -7.56 7.59
N GLY A 90 16.96 -8.49 7.60
CA GLY A 90 16.02 -8.69 8.71
C GLY A 90 14.84 -7.71 8.70
N SER A 91 14.05 -7.74 9.79
CA SER A 91 12.94 -6.82 10.01
C SER A 91 13.30 -5.85 11.14
N PRO A 92 13.31 -4.53 10.91
CA PRO A 92 13.44 -3.57 12.00
C PRO A 92 12.18 -3.50 12.87
N TRP A 93 11.07 -4.11 12.45
CA TRP A 93 9.79 -4.08 13.15
C TRP A 93 9.44 -5.42 13.81
N PRO A 94 8.67 -5.40 14.91
CA PRO A 94 8.10 -6.61 15.49
C PRO A 94 7.28 -7.36 14.45
N PRO A 95 7.45 -8.68 14.33
CA PRO A 95 6.63 -9.46 13.41
C PRO A 95 5.24 -9.73 13.96
N MET A 96 4.27 -9.83 13.06
CA MET A 96 2.92 -10.31 13.35
C MET A 96 2.91 -11.85 13.37
N ALA A 97 2.29 -12.43 14.39
CA ALA A 97 2.13 -13.88 14.46
C ALA A 97 0.92 -14.34 13.63
N GLY A 98 1.06 -15.42 12.86
CA GLY A 98 -0.05 -15.98 12.11
C GLY A 98 0.35 -16.61 10.79
N ALA A 99 -0.66 -16.81 9.95
CA ALA A 99 -0.53 -17.43 8.63
C ALA A 99 -0.35 -16.36 7.55
N PHE A 100 0.70 -16.50 6.77
CA PHE A 100 1.03 -15.69 5.61
C PHE A 100 0.91 -16.52 4.34
N THR A 101 0.85 -15.83 3.20
CA THR A 101 0.74 -16.49 1.91
C THR A 101 2.03 -17.23 1.60
N ARG A 102 1.89 -18.44 1.04
CA ARG A 102 2.99 -19.26 0.53
C ARG A 102 3.76 -18.51 -0.56
N LEU A 103 5.05 -18.78 -0.68
CA LEU A 103 5.86 -18.26 -1.77
C LEU A 103 5.48 -18.90 -3.12
N GLY A 104 5.87 -18.23 -4.20
CA GLY A 104 5.62 -18.65 -5.57
C GLY A 104 4.43 -17.93 -6.20
N ASP A 105 3.77 -18.61 -7.13
CA ASP A 105 2.66 -18.05 -7.90
C ASP A 105 1.44 -17.68 -7.02
N VAL A 106 1.15 -16.38 -7.04
CA VAL A 106 -0.01 -15.75 -6.40
C VAL A 106 -0.88 -14.99 -7.40
N GLN A 107 -0.64 -15.12 -8.71
CA GLN A 107 -1.45 -14.47 -9.74
C GLN A 107 -2.96 -14.75 -9.55
N PRO A 108 -3.41 -15.98 -9.24
CA PRO A 108 -4.84 -16.24 -9.06
C PRO A 108 -5.49 -15.49 -7.88
N LEU A 109 -4.70 -14.93 -6.95
CA LEU A 109 -5.20 -14.12 -5.83
C LEU A 109 -5.25 -12.62 -6.15
N LEU A 110 -4.74 -12.21 -7.31
CA LEU A 110 -4.65 -10.80 -7.71
C LEU A 110 -5.53 -10.48 -8.92
N THR A 111 -6.27 -11.45 -9.45
CA THR A 111 -7.15 -11.28 -10.61
C THR A 111 -8.54 -10.74 -10.25
N ASP A 112 -8.99 -10.87 -9.00
CA ASP A 112 -10.30 -10.39 -8.54
C ASP A 112 -10.25 -9.90 -7.09
N ARG A 113 -11.31 -9.24 -6.64
CA ARG A 113 -11.51 -8.68 -5.28
C ARG A 113 -12.50 -9.54 -4.50
N ASP A 114 -12.20 -10.83 -4.43
CA ASP A 114 -13.01 -11.91 -3.85
C ASP A 114 -12.68 -12.19 -2.36
N ASP A 115 -12.02 -11.23 -1.71
CA ASP A 115 -11.52 -11.33 -0.34
C ASP A 115 -10.46 -12.44 -0.14
N HIS A 116 -9.90 -13.05 -1.18
CA HIS A 116 -8.74 -13.93 -1.06
C HIS A 116 -7.43 -13.13 -1.14
N LEU A 117 -6.87 -12.81 0.03
CA LEU A 117 -5.73 -11.89 0.13
C LEU A 117 -4.38 -12.58 -0.15
N VAL A 118 -3.46 -11.84 -0.77
CA VAL A 118 -2.03 -12.11 -0.61
C VAL A 118 -1.57 -11.45 0.68
N VAL A 119 -1.37 -12.25 1.72
CA VAL A 119 -0.92 -11.81 3.04
C VAL A 119 0.61 -11.82 3.07
N ILE A 120 1.17 -10.62 3.04
CA ILE A 120 2.62 -10.37 3.04
C ILE A 120 3.07 -9.77 4.37
N GLY A 121 4.32 -10.01 4.73
CA GLY A 121 5.01 -9.46 5.89
C GLY A 121 6.29 -8.72 5.50
N SER A 122 6.99 -8.23 6.52
CA SER A 122 8.26 -7.52 6.32
C SER A 122 9.27 -8.42 5.59
N GLY A 123 9.82 -7.90 4.48
CA GLY A 123 10.83 -8.60 3.69
C GLY A 123 10.27 -9.48 2.59
N ASP A 124 8.94 -9.56 2.42
CA ASP A 124 8.33 -10.14 1.24
C ASP A 124 8.24 -9.14 0.09
N GLU A 125 8.12 -9.67 -1.12
CA GLU A 125 7.82 -8.89 -2.32
C GLU A 125 6.97 -9.71 -3.29
N ILE A 126 6.06 -9.06 -4.00
CA ILE A 126 5.39 -9.65 -5.17
C ILE A 126 6.00 -9.06 -6.44
N GLN A 127 6.65 -9.88 -7.25
CA GLN A 127 7.12 -9.46 -8.57
C GLN A 127 5.99 -9.64 -9.59
N LEU A 128 5.53 -8.52 -10.16
CA LEU A 128 4.47 -8.50 -11.17
C LEU A 128 5.08 -8.42 -12.58
N ALA A 129 4.46 -9.12 -13.53
CA ALA A 129 4.72 -8.92 -14.96
C ALA A 129 3.38 -8.78 -15.70
N PHE A 130 3.34 -7.81 -16.61
CA PHE A 130 2.17 -7.50 -17.42
C PHE A 130 2.48 -7.77 -18.89
N ALA A 131 1.44 -8.13 -19.66
CA ALA A 131 1.57 -8.30 -21.10
C ALA A 131 1.98 -6.96 -21.75
N GLU A 132 2.95 -7.03 -22.66
CA GLU A 132 3.33 -5.88 -23.48
C GLU A 132 2.23 -5.55 -24.49
N LEU A 133 1.97 -4.26 -24.71
CA LEU A 133 1.08 -3.81 -25.77
C LEU A 133 1.82 -3.85 -27.10
N SER A 134 1.26 -4.55 -28.09
CA SER A 134 1.82 -4.63 -29.44
C SER A 134 1.57 -3.38 -30.29
N GLU A 135 0.61 -2.53 -29.89
CA GLU A 135 0.23 -1.34 -30.64
C GLU A 135 1.22 -0.17 -30.39
N PRO A 136 1.79 0.42 -31.46
CA PRO A 136 2.64 1.59 -31.31
C PRO A 136 1.83 2.79 -30.81
N LEU A 137 2.50 3.71 -30.11
CA LEU A 137 1.88 4.96 -29.72
C LEU A 137 1.65 5.84 -30.96
N PRO A 138 0.54 6.62 -31.00
CA PRO A 138 0.40 7.66 -31.99
C PRO A 138 1.50 8.71 -31.86
N ASP A 139 1.80 9.41 -32.95
CA ASP A 139 2.82 10.46 -32.97
C ASP A 139 2.55 11.53 -31.90
N GLY A 140 3.57 11.88 -31.13
CA GLY A 140 3.49 12.88 -30.06
C GLY A 140 2.96 12.38 -28.72
N TRP A 141 2.54 11.12 -28.61
CA TRP A 141 2.04 10.55 -27.35
C TRP A 141 3.17 10.04 -26.45
N VAL A 142 2.97 10.18 -25.14
CA VAL A 142 3.81 9.60 -24.09
C VAL A 142 3.00 8.54 -23.35
N ARG A 143 3.66 7.44 -22.97
CA ARG A 143 3.05 6.36 -22.19
C ARG A 143 3.59 6.37 -20.78
N ASP A 144 2.67 6.43 -19.82
CA ASP A 144 2.93 6.24 -18.40
C ASP A 144 2.22 4.99 -17.89
N PHE A 145 2.64 4.51 -16.72
CA PHE A 145 2.07 3.34 -16.07
C PHE A 145 1.53 3.71 -14.70
N VAL A 146 0.30 3.29 -14.41
CA VAL A 146 -0.32 3.41 -13.10
C VAL A 146 -0.60 2.01 -12.59
N ILE A 147 -0.12 1.71 -11.38
CA ILE A 147 -0.48 0.47 -10.68
C ILE A 147 -1.68 0.79 -9.80
N TYR A 148 -2.79 0.10 -10.05
CA TYR A 148 -3.96 0.12 -9.20
C TYR A 148 -3.98 -1.13 -8.33
N ASN A 149 -3.87 -0.97 -7.01
CA ASN A 149 -3.95 -2.06 -6.05
C ASN A 149 -5.12 -1.85 -5.09
N VAL A 150 -5.76 -2.95 -4.69
CA VAL A 150 -6.75 -2.98 -3.60
C VAL A 150 -6.16 -3.84 -2.51
N GLY A 151 -6.14 -3.31 -1.29
CA GLY A 151 -5.54 -4.01 -0.18
C GLY A 151 -5.85 -3.32 1.14
N TRP A 152 -5.41 -3.99 2.19
CA TRP A 152 -5.50 -3.54 3.57
C TRP A 152 -4.10 -3.42 4.13
N ASP A 153 -3.90 -2.40 4.96
CA ASP A 153 -2.68 -2.26 5.74
C ASP A 153 -3.03 -2.47 7.21
N LYS A 154 -2.22 -3.26 7.90
CA LYS A 154 -2.34 -3.50 9.33
C LYS A 154 -0.99 -3.24 9.96
N ASP A 155 -0.94 -2.22 10.79
CA ASP A 155 0.25 -1.86 11.52
C ASP A 155 0.32 -2.59 12.87
N TRP A 156 1.52 -2.52 13.44
CA TRP A 156 1.80 -3.00 14.79
C TRP A 156 1.75 -1.81 15.77
N ASP A 157 0.80 -0.87 15.64
CA ASP A 157 0.67 0.21 16.62
C ASP A 157 0.12 -0.32 17.96
N LEU A 158 0.52 0.29 19.08
CA LEU A 158 0.04 -0.09 20.41
C LEU A 158 -1.48 0.07 20.58
N ASN A 159 -2.09 0.93 19.77
CA ASN A 159 -3.53 1.15 19.74
C ASN A 159 -4.25 0.31 18.67
N THR A 160 -3.51 -0.49 17.88
CA THR A 160 -4.10 -1.33 16.85
C THR A 160 -4.63 -2.62 17.45
N VAL A 161 -5.95 -2.80 17.35
CA VAL A 161 -6.60 -4.02 17.77
C VAL A 161 -6.05 -5.21 16.97
N TYR A 162 -5.62 -6.26 17.68
CA TYR A 162 -4.95 -7.42 17.11
C TYR A 162 -3.68 -7.10 16.31
N GLY A 163 -3.02 -5.94 16.52
CA GLY A 163 -1.80 -5.57 15.79
C GLY A 163 -0.67 -6.60 15.88
N GLU A 164 -0.69 -7.46 16.91
CA GLU A 164 0.30 -8.51 17.12
C GLU A 164 0.06 -9.78 16.30
N THR A 165 -1.07 -9.91 15.63
CA THR A 165 -1.46 -11.09 14.86
C THR A 165 -1.88 -10.73 13.45
N VAL A 166 -1.66 -11.64 12.49
CA VAL A 166 -2.19 -11.48 11.13
C VAL A 166 -3.71 -11.44 11.17
N GLU A 167 -4.31 -12.43 11.82
CA GLU A 167 -5.76 -12.55 11.95
C GLU A 167 -6.32 -11.56 12.98
N PRO A 168 -7.61 -11.18 12.87
CA PRO A 168 -8.53 -11.56 11.78
C PRO A 168 -8.21 -10.86 10.45
N LEU A 169 -8.37 -11.55 9.32
CA LEU A 169 -8.23 -10.91 8.00
C LEU A 169 -9.46 -10.04 7.67
N PRO A 170 -9.25 -8.84 7.11
CA PRO A 170 -10.33 -8.00 6.63
C PRO A 170 -10.99 -8.59 5.37
N PHE A 171 -12.21 -8.16 5.09
CA PHE A 171 -12.97 -8.49 3.88
C PHE A 171 -13.78 -7.28 3.45
N ARG A 172 -14.16 -7.21 2.17
CA ARG A 172 -14.75 -6.04 1.50
C ARG A 172 -16.03 -5.54 2.15
N ASP A 173 -16.91 -6.45 2.54
CA ASP A 173 -18.22 -6.09 3.12
C ASP A 173 -18.14 -5.87 4.65
N MET A 174 -16.94 -5.89 5.23
CA MET A 174 -16.71 -5.61 6.63
C MET A 174 -16.94 -4.12 6.93
N THR A 175 -17.84 -3.82 7.87
CA THR A 175 -18.14 -2.44 8.27
C THR A 175 -17.22 -1.92 9.37
N VAL A 176 -16.76 -2.81 10.25
CA VAL A 176 -15.86 -2.47 11.36
C VAL A 176 -14.86 -3.60 11.56
N TYR A 177 -13.56 -3.27 11.56
CA TYR A 177 -12.50 -4.24 11.79
C TYR A 177 -12.50 -4.74 13.22
N ALA A 178 -12.77 -6.03 13.39
CA ALA A 178 -12.51 -6.80 14.61
C ALA A 178 -13.05 -6.18 15.93
N HIS A 179 -14.10 -5.36 15.83
CA HIS A 179 -14.81 -4.82 16.98
C HIS A 179 -15.72 -5.90 17.58
N ARG A 180 -16.07 -5.77 18.86
CA ARG A 180 -16.96 -6.71 19.58
C ARG A 180 -18.26 -7.02 18.83
N ASP A 181 -18.76 -6.02 18.09
CA ASP A 181 -20.02 -6.08 17.35
C ASP A 181 -19.79 -6.24 15.82
N GLY A 182 -18.53 -6.44 15.39
CA GLY A 182 -18.19 -6.68 13.99
C GLY A 182 -18.62 -8.08 13.54
N GLN A 183 -19.12 -8.20 12.31
CA GLN A 183 -19.48 -9.51 11.77
C GLN A 183 -18.21 -10.30 11.44
N PRO A 184 -18.08 -11.54 11.94
CA PRO A 184 -16.97 -12.40 11.53
C PRO A 184 -17.12 -12.72 10.05
N ARG A 185 -15.98 -12.87 9.38
CA ARG A 185 -15.98 -13.38 8.01
C ARG A 185 -16.63 -14.78 7.98
N PRO A 186 -17.60 -15.03 7.08
CA PRO A 186 -18.14 -16.37 6.88
C PRO A 186 -17.03 -17.37 6.54
N LEU A 187 -16.99 -18.50 7.24
CA LEU A 187 -16.06 -19.60 6.98
C LEU A 187 -16.70 -20.62 6.02
N ASP A 188 -17.03 -20.18 4.83
CA ASP A 188 -17.55 -21.09 3.80
C ASP A 188 -16.46 -22.03 3.26
N GLY A 189 -16.89 -23.03 2.49
CA GLY A 189 -15.98 -24.04 1.95
C GLY A 189 -14.95 -23.49 0.96
N GLU A 190 -15.23 -22.38 0.29
CA GLU A 190 -14.30 -21.75 -0.64
C GLU A 190 -13.19 -21.02 0.11
N TYR A 191 -13.54 -20.21 1.09
CA TYR A 191 -12.58 -19.52 1.93
C TYR A 191 -11.66 -20.49 2.68
N LEU A 192 -12.20 -21.58 3.21
CA LEU A 192 -11.39 -22.63 3.85
C LEU A 192 -10.40 -23.29 2.88
N ARG A 193 -10.78 -23.48 1.60
CA ARG A 193 -9.86 -23.97 0.56
C ARG A 193 -8.77 -22.96 0.25
N TYR A 194 -9.10 -21.67 0.18
CA TYR A 194 -8.12 -20.60 0.01
C TYR A 194 -7.11 -20.61 1.16
N LEU A 195 -7.57 -20.62 2.43
CA LEU A 195 -6.68 -20.64 3.60
C LEU A 195 -5.74 -21.85 3.55
N LYS A 196 -6.28 -23.05 3.31
CA LYS A 196 -5.49 -24.29 3.24
C LYS A 196 -4.50 -24.29 2.06
N LYS A 197 -4.88 -23.69 0.93
CA LYS A 197 -4.06 -23.66 -0.28
C LYS A 197 -2.95 -22.62 -0.16
N TYR A 198 -3.27 -21.40 0.27
CA TYR A 198 -2.39 -20.24 0.16
C TYR A 198 -1.82 -19.76 1.49
N GLN A 199 -2.58 -19.76 2.59
CA GLN A 199 -2.12 -19.23 3.88
C GLN A 199 -1.38 -20.28 4.70
N THR A 200 -0.25 -20.76 4.18
CA THR A 200 0.48 -21.90 4.75
C THR A 200 1.83 -21.55 5.36
N ARG A 201 2.34 -20.33 5.16
CA ARG A 201 3.58 -19.90 5.81
C ARG A 201 3.25 -19.41 7.21
N SER A 202 3.89 -19.94 8.23
CA SER A 202 3.63 -19.53 9.61
C SER A 202 4.77 -18.67 10.13
N GLN A 203 4.42 -17.56 10.74
CA GLN A 203 5.34 -16.75 11.52
C GLN A 203 4.93 -16.82 12.99
N SER A 204 5.87 -17.25 13.83
CA SER A 204 5.69 -17.19 15.28
C SER A 204 6.08 -15.81 15.78
N ARG A 205 5.53 -15.42 16.93
CA ARG A 205 6.00 -14.26 17.67
C ARG A 205 7.39 -14.60 18.24
N PRO A 206 8.51 -14.05 17.72
CA PRO A 206 9.77 -14.18 18.40
C PRO A 206 9.71 -13.36 19.69
N PRO A 207 10.64 -13.58 20.63
CA PRO A 207 10.82 -12.71 21.78
C PRO A 207 11.51 -11.39 21.34
N PHE A 208 10.92 -10.67 20.38
CA PHE A 208 11.43 -9.41 19.83
C PHE A 208 11.78 -8.44 20.96
N TRP A 209 10.87 -8.22 21.91
CA TRP A 209 11.11 -7.36 23.07
C TRP A 209 12.15 -7.87 24.06
N SER A 210 12.39 -9.18 24.12
CA SER A 210 13.47 -9.74 24.95
C SER A 210 14.83 -9.60 24.25
N GLU A 211 14.83 -9.54 22.93
CA GLU A 211 16.03 -9.29 22.12
C GLU A 211 16.40 -7.80 22.12
N THR A 212 15.43 -6.91 21.92
CA THR A 212 15.63 -5.45 21.98
C THR A 212 16.11 -5.02 23.37
N ARG A 213 15.53 -5.56 24.44
CA ARG A 213 15.99 -5.30 25.83
C ARG A 213 17.40 -5.80 26.11
N ARG A 214 17.82 -6.90 25.49
CA ARG A 214 19.19 -7.43 25.61
C ARG A 214 20.19 -6.56 24.86
N ARG A 215 19.83 -6.06 23.68
CA ARG A 215 20.68 -5.13 22.89
C ARG A 215 20.85 -3.79 23.61
N SER A 216 19.77 -3.20 24.13
CA SER A 216 19.84 -1.94 24.88
C SER A 216 20.53 -2.03 26.24
N ALA A 217 20.79 -3.24 26.75
CA ALA A 217 21.53 -3.47 28.00
C ALA A 217 22.99 -3.83 27.76
N ALA A 218 23.40 -4.01 26.50
CA ALA A 218 24.76 -4.32 26.08
C ALA A 218 25.50 -3.10 25.49
N ASP A 219 24.80 -1.98 25.30
CA ASP A 219 25.31 -0.63 25.01
C ASP A 219 25.32 0.23 26.28
#